data_AF-A0AA39Z467-F1
#
_entry.id   AF-A0AA39Z467-F1
#
_cell.length_a   1.000
_cell.length_b   1.000
_cell.length_c   1.000
_cell.angle_alpha   90.00
_cell.angle_beta   90.00
_cell.angle_gamma   90.00
#
_symmetry.space_group_name_H-M   'P 1'
#
loop_
_entity.id
_entity.type
_entity.pdbx_description
1 polymer ?
#
loop_
_entity_poly.entity_id
_entity_poly.type
_entity_poly.pdbx_seq_one_letter_code
_entity_poly.pdbx_strand_id
1 'polypeptide(L)'
;MSTLADYIGPELAGALPPANHVNPDTDVGTVLGTEISLTILMVIFVCMRFYSRLFINGLFGTDDAVMGLAAITAIGHTIVTCLGTRHGIGYHIWDVDPEKIPTGFKYTFTSILLFHPISALTKISVCCGYLRLFPGTGNLYFCWIMIAYSAMWGIASFFSVLFMCT
;
A
#
# COMPACT_ATOMS: atom_id res chain seq x y z
N MET A 1 -23.76 -12.45 -19.51
CA MET A 1 -22.38 -11.98 -19.64
C MET A 1 -22.43 -10.47 -19.56
N SER A 2 -21.94 -9.88 -18.47
CA SER A 2 -21.68 -8.44 -18.45
C SER A 2 -20.62 -8.13 -19.50
N THR A 3 -20.78 -7.02 -20.20
CA THR A 3 -19.81 -6.55 -21.18
C THR A 3 -19.01 -5.41 -20.58
N LEU A 4 -17.83 -5.11 -21.12
CA LEU A 4 -17.03 -3.97 -20.68
C LEU A 4 -17.83 -2.65 -20.74
N ALA A 5 -18.70 -2.50 -21.74
CA ALA A 5 -19.57 -1.35 -21.93
C ALA A 5 -20.53 -1.10 -20.75
N ASP A 6 -20.90 -2.14 -19.99
CA ASP A 6 -21.75 -2.01 -18.81
C ASP A 6 -21.03 -1.31 -17.64
N TYR A 7 -19.69 -1.35 -17.62
CA TYR A 7 -18.88 -0.77 -16.55
C TYR A 7 -18.37 0.64 -16.86
N ILE A 8 -17.98 0.90 -18.10
CA ILE A 8 -17.32 2.16 -18.50
C ILE A 8 -18.17 3.05 -19.42
N GLY A 9 -19.33 2.55 -19.85
CA GLY A 9 -20.22 3.21 -20.81
C GLY A 9 -19.90 2.87 -22.27
N PRO A 10 -20.92 2.90 -23.15
CA PRO A 10 -20.79 2.44 -24.54
C PRO A 10 -19.90 3.37 -25.40
N GLU A 11 -19.93 4.67 -25.14
CA GLU A 11 -19.09 5.69 -25.80
C GLU A 11 -17.60 5.38 -25.61
N LEU A 12 -17.19 5.10 -24.36
CA LEU A 12 -15.80 4.82 -24.06
C LEU A 12 -15.40 3.42 -24.55
N ALA A 13 -16.27 2.43 -24.39
CA ALA A 13 -16.01 1.06 -24.86
C ALA A 13 -15.79 0.99 -26.38
N GLY A 14 -16.48 1.82 -27.17
CA GLY A 14 -16.27 1.91 -28.61
C GLY A 14 -14.97 2.61 -29.04
N ALA A 15 -14.38 3.44 -28.16
CA ALA A 15 -13.12 4.15 -28.42
C ALA A 15 -11.87 3.35 -28.01
N LEU A 16 -12.02 2.24 -27.30
CA LEU A 16 -10.90 1.42 -26.83
C LEU A 16 -10.34 0.52 -27.94
N PRO A 17 -9.04 0.18 -27.87
CA PRO A 17 -8.45 -0.82 -28.75
C PRO A 17 -9.13 -2.21 -28.56
N PRO A 18 -9.06 -3.10 -29.56
CA PRO A 18 -9.66 -4.41 -29.47
C PRO A 18 -9.02 -5.24 -28.35
N ALA A 19 -9.86 -5.91 -27.56
CA ALA A 19 -9.41 -6.79 -26.48
C ALA A 19 -8.52 -7.93 -27.02
N ASN A 20 -7.35 -8.10 -26.42
CA ASN A 20 -6.40 -9.13 -26.79
C ASN A 20 -6.24 -10.15 -25.65
N HIS A 21 -7.11 -11.16 -25.66
CA HIS A 21 -7.07 -12.23 -24.65
C HIS A 21 -6.02 -13.32 -24.90
N VAL A 22 -5.32 -13.29 -26.05
CA VAL A 22 -4.34 -14.34 -26.42
C VAL A 22 -2.93 -13.99 -25.94
N ASN A 23 -2.53 -12.73 -26.08
CA ASN A 23 -1.26 -12.22 -25.55
C ASN A 23 -1.43 -10.74 -25.16
N PRO A 24 -2.11 -10.45 -24.04
CA PRO A 24 -2.34 -9.08 -23.61
C PRO A 24 -1.01 -8.40 -23.26
N ASP A 25 -0.87 -7.13 -23.63
CA ASP A 25 0.19 -6.28 -23.09
C ASP A 25 -0.13 -6.03 -21.61
N THR A 26 0.77 -6.45 -20.72
CA THR A 26 0.53 -6.43 -19.27
C THR A 26 1.73 -5.93 -18.49
N ASP A 27 1.43 -5.15 -17.46
CA ASP A 27 2.41 -4.64 -16.50
C ASP A 27 2.49 -5.52 -15.24
N VAL A 28 1.83 -6.69 -15.24
CA VAL A 28 1.80 -7.61 -14.09
C VAL A 28 3.20 -8.00 -13.63
N GLY A 29 4.11 -8.27 -14.56
CA GLY A 29 5.50 -8.60 -14.24
C GLY A 29 6.21 -7.46 -13.50
N THR A 30 5.99 -6.22 -13.94
CA THR A 30 6.54 -5.01 -13.31
C THR A 30 5.95 -4.81 -11.91
N VAL A 31 4.63 -4.98 -11.76
CA VAL A 31 3.93 -4.86 -10.47
C VAL A 31 4.45 -5.89 -9.47
N LEU A 32 4.50 -7.17 -9.85
CA LEU A 32 5.00 -8.23 -8.96
C LEU A 32 6.48 -8.05 -8.64
N GLY A 33 7.29 -7.70 -9.64
CA GLY A 33 8.72 -7.48 -9.46
C GLY A 33 9.01 -6.36 -8.47
N THR A 34 8.31 -5.22 -8.59
CA THR A 34 8.49 -4.07 -7.69
C THR A 34 7.95 -4.35 -6.28
N GLU A 35 6.74 -4.87 -6.15
CA GLU A 35 6.14 -5.20 -4.84
C GLU A 35 6.99 -6.22 -4.06
N ILE A 36 7.37 -7.33 -4.68
CA ILE A 36 8.13 -8.40 -4.00
C ILE A 36 9.53 -7.91 -3.61
N SER A 37 10.24 -7.24 -4.53
CA SER A 37 11.61 -6.78 -4.26
C SER A 37 11.67 -5.72 -3.15
N LEU A 38 10.75 -4.75 -3.17
CA LEU A 38 10.67 -3.72 -2.15
C LEU A 38 10.24 -4.28 -0.80
N THR A 39 9.34 -5.26 -0.77
CA THR A 39 8.94 -5.92 0.48
C THR A 39 10.06 -6.74 1.08
N ILE A 40 10.86 -7.45 0.27
CA ILE A 40 12.08 -8.13 0.77
C ILE A 40 13.06 -7.12 1.36
N LEU A 41 13.31 -6.03 0.65
CA LEU A 41 14.20 -4.96 1.12
C LEU A 41 13.70 -4.36 2.44
N MET A 42 12.40 -4.10 2.53
CA MET A 42 11.73 -3.59 3.73
C MET A 42 11.91 -4.53 4.92
N VAL A 43 11.68 -5.84 4.73
CA VAL A 43 11.88 -6.85 5.79
C VAL A 43 13.32 -6.86 6.28
N ILE A 44 14.31 -6.79 5.38
CA ILE A 44 15.73 -6.71 5.76
C ILE A 44 16.00 -5.51 6.67
N PHE A 45 15.51 -4.31 6.29
CA PHE A 45 15.69 -3.11 7.10
C PHE A 45 14.99 -3.19 8.46
N VAL A 46 13.79 -3.77 8.51
CA VAL A 46 13.06 -3.98 9.77
C VAL A 46 13.78 -4.96 10.68
N CYS A 47 14.28 -6.08 10.14
CA CYS A 47 15.09 -7.04 10.89
C CYS A 47 16.38 -6.40 11.42
N MET A 48 17.07 -5.61 10.59
CA MET A 48 18.27 -4.87 11.01
C MET A 48 17.95 -3.87 12.13
N ARG A 49 16.81 -3.17 12.04
CA ARG A 49 16.34 -2.26 13.10
C ARG A 49 16.09 -3.03 14.40
N PHE A 50 15.33 -4.12 14.35
CA PHE A 50 15.07 -4.93 15.55
C PHE A 50 16.36 -5.48 16.16
N TYR A 51 17.31 -5.94 15.32
CA TYR A 51 18.61 -6.38 15.79
C TYR A 51 19.38 -5.25 16.51
N SER A 52 19.46 -4.07 15.91
CA SER A 52 20.10 -2.90 16.53
C SER A 52 19.44 -2.51 17.85
N ARG A 53 18.13 -2.63 17.97
CA ARG A 53 17.41 -2.27 19.20
C ARG A 53 17.56 -3.31 20.30
N LEU A 54 17.45 -4.60 19.96
CA LEU A 54 17.56 -5.70 20.93
C LEU A 54 18.98 -5.90 21.44
N PHE A 55 19.99 -5.79 20.56
CA PHE A 55 21.36 -6.17 20.90
C PHE A 55 22.32 -5.00 21.10
N ILE A 56 22.07 -3.83 20.50
CA ILE A 56 22.98 -2.67 20.61
C ILE A 56 22.45 -1.66 21.63
N ASN A 57 21.19 -1.26 21.52
CA ASN A 57 20.63 -0.15 22.32
C ASN A 57 19.77 -0.58 23.52
N GLY A 58 19.42 -1.86 23.65
CA GLY A 58 18.84 -2.47 24.86
C GLY A 58 17.43 -2.04 25.29
N LEU A 59 16.81 -1.03 24.66
CA LEU A 59 15.46 -0.59 25.01
C LEU A 59 14.47 -0.87 23.88
N PHE A 60 13.73 -1.97 24.01
CA PHE A 60 12.55 -2.24 23.21
C PHE A 60 11.43 -1.31 23.67
N GLY A 61 11.05 -0.35 22.84
CA GLY A 61 10.00 0.60 23.20
C GLY A 61 8.73 0.40 22.38
N THR A 62 7.68 1.13 22.76
CA THR A 62 6.40 1.18 22.03
C THR A 62 6.56 1.53 20.54
N ASP A 63 7.55 2.35 20.19
CA ASP A 63 7.92 2.66 18.80
C ASP A 63 8.25 1.41 17.96
N ASP A 64 8.97 0.45 18.52
CA ASP A 64 9.42 -0.74 17.79
C ASP A 64 8.24 -1.71 17.55
N ALA A 65 7.26 -1.73 18.46
CA ALA A 65 5.99 -2.44 18.25
C ALA A 65 5.14 -1.81 17.14
N VAL A 66 5.10 -0.48 17.06
CA VAL A 66 4.41 0.24 15.98
C VAL A 66 5.07 -0.05 14.63
N MET A 67 6.41 -0.07 14.56
CA MET A 67 7.14 -0.48 13.36
C MET A 67 6.82 -1.92 12.95
N GLY A 68 6.80 -2.85 13.90
CA GLY A 68 6.48 -4.25 13.64
C GLY A 68 5.07 -4.43 13.09
N LEU A 69 4.09 -3.72 13.65
CA LEU A 69 2.72 -3.72 13.16
C LEU A 69 2.62 -3.13 11.75
N ALA A 70 3.35 -2.03 11.48
CA ALA A 70 3.44 -1.44 10.14
C ALA A 70 4.04 -2.42 9.13
N ALA A 71 5.05 -3.19 9.53
CA ALA A 71 5.66 -4.21 8.69
C ALA A 71 4.71 -5.36 8.34
N ILE A 72 4.00 -5.90 9.34
CA ILE A 72 3.04 -6.98 9.13
C ILE A 72 1.90 -6.52 8.21
N THR A 73 1.39 -5.31 8.43
CA THR A 73 0.34 -4.75 7.57
C THR A 73 0.83 -4.46 6.15
N ALA A 74 2.08 -4.02 5.96
CA ALA A 74 2.71 -3.86 4.65
C ALA A 74 2.87 -5.19 3.88
N ILE A 75 3.24 -6.27 4.57
CA ILE A 75 3.27 -7.62 3.98
C ILE A 75 1.85 -8.03 3.55
N GLY A 76 0.84 -7.77 4.40
CA GLY A 76 -0.56 -7.99 4.06
C GLY A 76 -0.99 -7.25 2.79
N HIS A 77 -0.64 -5.97 2.66
CA HIS A 77 -0.88 -5.19 1.45
C HIS A 77 -0.22 -5.80 0.22
N THR A 78 1.06 -6.20 0.33
CA THR A 78 1.80 -6.86 -0.76
C THR A 78 1.06 -8.12 -1.24
N ILE A 79 0.57 -8.94 -0.31
CA ILE A 79 -0.19 -10.16 -0.63
C ILE A 79 -1.50 -9.82 -1.36
N VAL A 80 -2.24 -8.82 -0.88
CA VAL A 80 -3.49 -8.37 -1.53
C VAL A 80 -3.21 -7.89 -2.96
N THR A 81 -2.18 -7.08 -3.18
CA THR A 81 -1.79 -6.61 -4.51
C THR A 81 -1.39 -7.77 -5.42
N CYS A 82 -0.57 -8.71 -4.91
CA CYS A 82 -0.15 -9.90 -5.66
C CYS A 82 -1.35 -10.78 -6.07
N LEU A 83 -2.31 -11.00 -5.17
CA LEU A 83 -3.54 -11.75 -5.47
C LEU A 83 -4.45 -10.99 -6.44
N GLY A 84 -4.48 -9.66 -6.35
CA GLY A 84 -5.24 -8.81 -7.25
C GLY A 84 -4.76 -8.88 -8.69
N THR A 85 -3.47 -9.17 -8.94
CA THR A 85 -2.96 -9.35 -10.32
C THR A 85 -3.66 -10.48 -11.08
N ARG A 86 -4.15 -11.51 -10.37
CA ARG A 86 -4.93 -12.61 -10.96
C ARG A 86 -6.34 -12.20 -11.37
N HIS A 87 -6.80 -11.04 -10.90
CA HIS A 87 -8.16 -10.52 -11.09
C HIS A 87 -8.18 -9.24 -11.93
N GLY A 88 -7.13 -8.99 -12.72
CA GLY A 88 -7.08 -7.88 -13.67
C GLY A 88 -6.24 -6.67 -13.24
N ILE A 89 -5.63 -6.69 -12.05
CA ILE A 89 -4.66 -5.63 -11.68
C ILE A 89 -3.40 -5.80 -12.53
N GLY A 90 -2.96 -4.72 -13.20
CA GLY A 90 -1.81 -4.73 -14.11
C GLY A 90 -2.14 -5.11 -15.56
N TYR A 91 -3.42 -5.34 -15.87
CA TYR A 91 -3.92 -5.45 -17.24
C TYR A 91 -4.58 -4.14 -17.65
N HIS A 92 -4.59 -3.85 -18.95
CA HIS A 92 -5.41 -2.78 -19.48
C HIS A 92 -6.91 -3.13 -19.34
N ILE A 93 -7.74 -2.11 -19.14
CA ILE A 93 -9.17 -2.31 -18.83
C ILE A 93 -9.94 -3.05 -19.95
N TRP A 94 -9.46 -2.99 -21.19
CA TRP A 94 -10.04 -3.73 -22.32
C TRP A 94 -9.62 -5.20 -22.39
N ASP A 95 -8.51 -5.58 -21.76
CA ASP A 95 -8.00 -6.96 -21.77
C ASP A 95 -8.51 -7.80 -20.58
N VAL A 96 -9.15 -7.14 -19.60
CA VAL A 96 -9.71 -7.80 -18.41
C VAL A 96 -11.07 -8.43 -18.72
N ASP A 97 -11.23 -9.70 -18.35
CA ASP A 97 -12.52 -10.38 -18.42
C ASP A 97 -13.59 -9.59 -17.63
N PRO A 98 -14.73 -9.22 -18.26
CA PRO A 98 -15.78 -8.44 -17.59
C PRO A 98 -16.31 -9.07 -16.29
N GLU A 99 -16.27 -10.39 -16.18
CA GLU A 99 -16.68 -11.12 -14.98
C GLU A 99 -15.70 -10.94 -13.80
N LYS A 100 -14.43 -10.65 -14.07
CA LYS A 100 -13.39 -10.43 -13.06
C LYS A 100 -13.33 -8.98 -12.58
N ILE A 101 -13.84 -8.03 -13.37
CA ILE A 101 -13.82 -6.59 -13.07
C ILE A 101 -14.33 -6.27 -11.64
N PRO A 102 -15.49 -6.78 -11.17
CA PRO A 102 -15.97 -6.48 -9.82
C PRO A 102 -15.03 -6.97 -8.73
N THR A 103 -14.39 -8.12 -8.95
CA THR A 103 -13.43 -8.70 -7.99
C THR A 103 -12.13 -7.91 -8.01
N GLY A 104 -11.65 -7.51 -9.18
CA GLY A 104 -10.48 -6.63 -9.33
C GLY A 104 -10.66 -5.31 -8.58
N PHE A 105 -11.82 -4.66 -8.70
CA PHE A 105 -12.12 -3.44 -7.95
C PHE A 105 -12.10 -3.63 -6.43
N LYS A 106 -12.55 -4.78 -5.91
CA LYS A 106 -12.47 -5.08 -4.46
C LYS A 106 -11.02 -5.20 -3.98
N TYR A 107 -10.14 -5.81 -4.76
CA TYR A 107 -8.71 -5.89 -4.45
C TYR A 107 -8.06 -4.51 -4.49
N THR A 108 -8.34 -3.70 -5.52
CA THR A 108 -7.83 -2.32 -5.63
C THR A 108 -8.31 -1.46 -4.47
N PHE A 109 -9.60 -1.53 -4.13
CA PHE A 109 -10.17 -0.81 -2.98
C PHE A 109 -9.48 -1.20 -1.67
N THR A 110 -9.30 -2.49 -1.44
CA THR A 110 -8.63 -3.01 -0.24
C THR A 110 -7.17 -2.57 -0.18
N SER A 111 -6.47 -2.54 -1.32
CA SER A 111 -5.07 -2.09 -1.41
C SER A 111 -4.97 -0.60 -1.04
N ILE A 112 -5.82 0.24 -1.63
CA ILE A 112 -5.88 1.68 -1.31
C ILE A 112 -6.23 1.89 0.17
N LEU A 113 -7.18 1.13 0.71
CA LEU A 113 -7.58 1.23 2.11
C LEU A 113 -6.43 0.89 3.07
N LEU A 114 -5.65 -0.14 2.77
CA LEU A 114 -4.49 -0.56 3.57
C LEU A 114 -3.29 0.38 3.43
N PHE A 115 -3.07 0.95 2.24
CA PHE A 115 -1.92 1.80 1.95
C PHE A 115 -1.83 3.04 2.86
N HIS A 116 -2.96 3.69 3.14
CA HIS A 116 -3.00 4.90 3.98
C HIS A 116 -2.50 4.69 5.42
N PRO A 117 -3.04 3.74 6.20
CA PRO A 117 -2.54 3.47 7.54
C PRO A 117 -1.08 2.98 7.54
N ILE A 118 -0.66 2.18 6.56
CA ILE A 118 0.74 1.73 6.43
C ILE A 118 1.67 2.94 6.27
N SER A 119 1.34 3.86 5.36
CA SER A 119 2.13 5.06 5.09
C SER A 119 2.21 5.99 6.32
N ALA A 120 1.10 6.14 7.04
CA ALA A 120 1.05 6.93 8.28
C ALA A 120 1.89 6.29 9.40
N LEU A 121 1.70 5.00 9.68
CA LEU A 121 2.43 4.28 10.73
C LEU A 121 3.93 4.25 10.47
N THR A 122 4.35 4.09 9.21
CA THR A 122 5.76 4.12 8.81
C THR A 122 6.40 5.47 9.13
N LYS A 123 5.76 6.58 8.74
CA LYS A 123 6.25 7.94 9.04
C LYS A 123 6.33 8.20 10.54
N ILE A 124 5.31 7.77 11.29
CA ILE A 124 5.25 7.92 12.74
C ILE A 124 6.41 7.15 13.40
N SER A 125 6.66 5.90 13.00
CA SER A 125 7.76 5.13 13.60
C SER A 125 9.16 5.70 13.28
N VAL A 126 9.35 6.25 12.08
CA VAL A 126 10.60 6.96 11.75
C VAL A 126 10.77 8.20 12.66
N CYS A 127 9.72 9.02 12.82
CA CYS A 127 9.77 10.21 13.67
C CYS A 127 10.03 9.86 15.14
N CYS A 128 9.36 8.84 15.67
CA CYS A 128 9.59 8.32 17.02
C CYS A 128 11.02 7.79 17.20
N GLY A 129 11.55 7.09 16.20
CA GLY A 129 12.96 6.67 16.18
C GLY A 129 13.94 7.85 16.21
N TYR A 130 13.63 8.93 15.49
CA TYR A 130 14.45 10.14 15.43
C TYR A 130 14.44 10.91 16.75
N LEU A 131 13.27 11.07 17.38
CA LEU A 131 13.11 11.69 18.70
C LEU A 131 13.96 11.02 19.78
N ARG A 132 14.15 9.70 19.68
CA ARG A 132 14.98 8.93 20.62
C ARG A 132 16.48 9.04 20.36
N LEU A 133 16.89 9.20 19.10
CA LEU A 133 18.31 9.19 18.72
C LEU A 133 18.94 10.58 18.80
N PHE A 134 18.19 11.64 18.50
CA PHE A 134 18.69 13.01 18.44
C PHE A 134 17.86 13.95 19.34
N PRO A 135 18.24 14.14 20.61
CA PRO A 135 17.49 14.97 21.56
C PRO A 135 17.76 16.48 21.37
N GLY A 136 17.47 17.02 20.18
CA GLY A 136 17.51 18.45 19.87
C GLY A 136 16.13 19.10 20.00
N THR A 137 16.04 20.31 20.57
CA THR A 137 14.75 21.01 20.78
C THR A 137 14.01 21.30 19.47
N GLY A 138 14.69 21.76 18.43
CA GLY A 138 14.09 21.97 17.10
C GLY A 138 13.59 20.68 16.44
N ASN A 139 14.37 19.60 16.58
CA ASN A 139 14.03 18.27 16.08
C ASN A 139 12.78 17.71 16.77
N LEU A 140 12.63 18.01 18.07
CA LEU A 140 11.47 17.63 18.88
C LEU A 140 10.18 18.22 18.32
N TYR A 141 10.13 19.54 18.13
CA TYR A 141 8.94 20.19 17.56
C TYR A 141 8.63 19.70 16.16
N PHE A 142 9.64 19.56 15.29
CA PHE A 142 9.45 19.06 13.93
C PHE A 142 8.85 17.66 13.91
N CYS A 143 9.40 16.73 14.70
CA CYS A 143 8.90 15.34 14.74
C CYS A 143 7.48 15.26 15.29
N TRP A 144 7.14 16.01 16.34
CA TRP A 144 5.78 16.01 16.88
C TRP A 144 4.75 16.58 15.89
N ILE A 145 5.09 17.65 15.18
CA ILE A 145 4.25 18.22 14.12
C ILE A 145 4.06 17.19 12.99
N MET A 146 5.13 16.53 12.56
CA MET A 146 5.08 15.51 11.51
C MET A 146 4.27 14.27 11.92
N ILE A 147 4.36 13.84 13.18
CA ILE A 147 3.54 12.76 13.73
C ILE A 147 2.06 13.15 13.69
N ALA A 148 1.73 14.34 14.20
CA ALA A 148 0.35 14.83 14.20
C ALA A 148 -0.21 14.94 12.78
N TYR A 149 0.54 15.54 11.86
CA TYR A 149 0.16 15.64 10.44
C TYR A 149 -0.05 14.27 9.79
N SER A 150 0.89 13.34 9.99
CA SER A 150 0.81 11.99 9.41
C SER A 150 -0.38 11.21 9.95
N ALA A 151 -0.68 11.34 11.24
CA ALA A 151 -1.85 10.72 11.86
C ALA A 151 -3.16 11.33 11.33
N MET A 152 -3.26 12.66 11.28
CA MET A 152 -4.44 13.35 10.73
C MET A 152 -4.69 12.97 9.27
N TRP A 153 -3.65 12.98 8.44
CA TRP A 153 -3.77 12.59 7.03
C TRP A 153 -4.16 11.12 6.88
N GLY A 154 -3.51 10.21 7.62
CA GLY A 154 -3.81 8.78 7.56
C GLY A 154 -5.25 8.47 7.97
N ILE A 155 -5.73 9.08 9.05
CA ILE A 155 -7.12 8.92 9.53
C ILE A 155 -8.10 9.50 8.52
N ALA A 156 -7.89 10.74 8.06
CA ALA A 156 -8.78 11.40 7.12
C ALA A 156 -8.89 10.59 5.82
N SER A 157 -7.77 10.20 5.21
CA SER A 157 -7.78 9.43 3.97
C SER A 157 -8.37 8.03 4.14
N PHE A 158 -8.13 7.36 5.28
CA PHE A 158 -8.74 6.07 5.55
C PHE A 158 -10.27 6.16 5.56
N PHE A 159 -10.84 7.15 6.26
CA PHE A 159 -12.28 7.37 6.27
C PHE A 159 -12.82 7.84 4.91
N SER A 160 -12.08 8.69 4.18
CA SER A 160 -12.47 9.09 2.82
C SER A 160 -12.62 7.90 1.89
N VAL A 161 -11.69 6.94 1.93
CA VAL A 161 -11.76 5.72 1.12
C VAL A 161 -12.87 4.81 1.62
N LEU A 162 -13.04 4.67 2.94
CA LEU A 162 -14.10 3.85 3.52
C LEU A 162 -15.50 4.28 3.07
N PHE A 163 -15.74 5.59 2.94
CA PHE A 163 -17.02 6.16 2.51
C PHE A 163 -17.13 6.41 1.00
N MET A 164 -16.13 6.05 0.19
CA MET A 164 -16.15 6.30 -1.25
C MET A 164 -17.30 5.57 -1.97
N CYS A 165 -17.81 4.49 -1.37
CA CYS A 165 -18.84 3.63 -1.96
C CYS A 165 -20.21 3.75 -1.27
N THR A 166 -20.42 4.75 -0.40
CA THR A 166 -21.74 5.06 0.21
C THR A 166 -22.32 6.31 -0.44
#